data_AF-A0A8H6X963-F1
#
_entry.id   AF-A0A8H6X963-F1
#
_cell.length_a   1.000
_cell.length_b   1.000
_cell.length_c   1.000
_cell.angle_alpha   90.00
_cell.angle_beta   90.00
_cell.angle_gamma   90.00
#
_symmetry.space_group_name_H-M   'P 1'
#
loop_
_entity.id
_entity.type
_entity.pdbx_description
1 polymer ?
#
loop_
_entity_poly.entity_id
_entity_poly.type
_entity_poly.pdbx_seq_one_letter_code
_entity_poly.pdbx_strand_id
1 'polypeptide(L)'
;MGSGGKRPPSKKLKRPTRAQMAARLRNLPSNRGSDSGNKENDDPSASNAVAPAKPAAAAKVWKHEYEKLRRKYRHSKTRQRKLEAEVSSFKLTDASTRRTADLSAQRVKELSSILEELVAENRKKSTESKGTINTLRGQIKALMQRVRRSIRSLARRVDRARKQLSIRRVTNKGIYTVEARKLARIMVDSGCARGKVGPLMEQIGGVFGLHINRAMSRRTVSVDGWKTRLDEIIDLFNRSPLAQRLAKKYSVRDFLRILKGLNGDHASVEKGTAMGVKDLKIEAAIQELGEKALAGKEFLELVHYLAAWNAKKIAEAGGEDGWNALSPAQQAERDKNLMAEIVSVLGKEAYDALAPEDRRTLDLFIWGGCCMHKDLNSFRGGNAEMMEE
;
A
#
# COMPACT_ATOMS: atom_id res chain seq x y z
N MET A 1 -11.86 19.86 14.31
CA MET A 1 -11.25 20.61 15.42
C MET A 1 -11.05 19.63 16.57
N GLY A 2 -9.84 19.10 16.74
CA GLY A 2 -9.52 18.11 17.78
C GLY A 2 -8.44 18.67 18.68
N SER A 3 -8.75 18.82 19.96
CA SER A 3 -7.90 19.41 20.99
C SER A 3 -6.69 18.52 21.28
N GLY A 4 -5.50 18.98 20.83
CA GLY A 4 -4.23 18.35 21.13
C GLY A 4 -3.79 18.59 22.57
N GLY A 5 -4.05 17.62 23.45
CA GLY A 5 -3.54 17.60 24.82
C GLY A 5 -2.02 17.41 24.85
N LYS A 6 -1.29 18.44 25.27
CA LYS A 6 0.16 18.37 25.56
C LYS A 6 0.37 17.59 26.86
N ARG A 7 1.09 16.47 26.80
CA ARG A 7 1.56 15.75 27.99
C ARG A 7 2.69 16.55 28.69
N PRO A 8 2.73 16.60 30.03
CA PRO A 8 3.78 17.27 30.78
C PRO A 8 5.10 16.48 30.72
N PRO A 9 6.26 17.15 30.86
CA PRO A 9 7.56 16.51 30.77
C PRO A 9 7.82 15.61 31.99
N SER A 10 8.21 14.37 31.71
CA SER A 10 8.61 13.40 32.75
C SER A 10 9.85 13.91 33.49
N LYS A 11 9.72 14.21 34.79
CA LYS A 11 10.84 14.52 35.68
C LYS A 11 11.79 13.31 35.73
N LYS A 12 12.98 13.44 35.15
CA LYS A 12 14.05 12.44 35.24
C LYS A 12 14.58 12.43 36.68
N LEU A 13 14.26 11.37 37.42
CA LEU A 13 14.90 11.05 38.70
C LEU A 13 16.40 10.79 38.44
N LYS A 14 17.25 11.72 38.90
CA LYS A 14 18.71 11.56 38.89
C LYS A 14 19.06 10.41 39.84
N ARG A 15 19.70 9.37 39.31
CA ARG A 15 20.29 8.28 40.11
C ARG A 15 21.49 8.81 40.90
N PRO A 16 21.64 8.44 42.18
CA PRO A 16 22.74 8.90 43.01
C PRO A 16 24.07 8.33 42.51
N THR A 17 25.13 9.13 42.62
CA THR A 17 26.48 8.75 42.17
C THR A 17 27.13 7.79 43.15
N ARG A 18 28.10 6.99 42.67
CA ARG A 18 28.84 5.99 43.46
C ARG A 18 29.55 6.60 44.69
N ALA A 19 29.85 7.89 44.66
CA ALA A 19 30.38 8.66 45.79
C ALA A 19 29.33 8.93 46.90
N GLN A 20 28.04 9.04 46.55
CA GLN A 20 26.97 9.28 47.53
C GLN A 20 26.55 8.00 48.27
N MET A 21 26.79 6.82 47.70
CA MET A 21 26.52 5.54 48.39
C MET A 21 27.61 5.18 49.41
N ALA A 22 28.84 5.66 49.24
CA ALA A 22 29.96 5.35 50.13
C ALA A 22 29.94 6.11 51.48
N ALA A 23 29.05 7.10 51.64
CA ALA A 23 28.96 7.92 52.85
C ALA A 23 27.96 7.39 53.90
N ARG A 24 27.27 6.26 53.64
CA ARG A 24 26.14 5.81 54.47
C ARG A 24 26.40 4.61 55.39
N LEU A 25 27.66 4.19 55.54
CA LEU A 25 28.07 3.03 56.36
C LEU A 25 29.10 3.35 57.45
N ARG A 26 29.18 4.60 57.91
CA ARG A 26 29.91 4.97 59.12
C ARG A 26 28.95 5.64 60.09
N ASN A 27 28.37 4.83 60.98
CA ASN A 27 27.87 5.21 62.31
C ASN A 27 27.11 4.03 62.91
N LEU A 28 27.81 3.21 63.70
CA LEU A 28 27.20 2.40 64.76
C LEU A 28 28.09 2.46 66.00
N PRO A 29 27.50 2.56 67.20
CA PRO A 29 28.20 2.91 68.43
C PRO A 29 28.92 1.70 69.05
N SER A 30 30.14 1.96 69.53
CA SER A 30 30.85 1.15 70.50
C SER A 30 30.15 1.26 71.85
N ASN A 31 29.50 0.20 72.31
CA ASN A 31 29.09 0.08 73.71
C ASN A 31 28.92 -1.38 74.14
N ARG A 32 29.81 -1.85 75.03
CA ARG A 32 29.47 -2.56 76.28
C ARG A 32 30.76 -2.95 77.01
N GLY A 33 30.99 -2.29 78.15
CA GLY A 33 31.82 -2.81 79.22
C GLY A 33 31.02 -3.68 80.19
N SER A 34 31.75 -4.38 81.05
CA SER A 34 31.51 -4.74 82.47
C SER A 34 32.09 -6.15 82.71
N ASP A 35 33.20 -6.38 83.43
CA ASP A 35 33.55 -6.09 84.84
C ASP A 35 33.38 -7.33 85.74
N SER A 36 34.20 -7.38 86.81
CA SER A 36 34.46 -8.40 87.85
C SER A 36 35.54 -9.46 87.51
N GLY A 37 36.60 -9.68 88.30
CA GLY A 37 36.98 -9.16 89.62
C GLY A 37 37.71 -10.26 90.43
N ASN A 38 38.65 -9.82 91.27
CA ASN A 38 39.43 -10.51 92.34
C ASN A 38 40.79 -11.14 91.95
N LYS A 39 41.94 -10.67 92.45
CA LYS A 39 42.44 -10.58 93.87
C LYS A 39 42.57 -11.98 94.50
N GLU A 40 43.61 -12.40 95.20
CA GLU A 40 44.61 -11.79 96.11
C GLU A 40 45.61 -12.96 96.38
N ASN A 41 46.94 -12.76 96.31
CA ASN A 41 47.86 -12.56 97.44
C ASN A 41 48.43 -13.81 98.15
N ASP A 42 49.73 -13.67 98.46
CA ASP A 42 50.47 -14.08 99.66
C ASP A 42 51.05 -15.51 99.85
N ASP A 43 52.38 -15.53 99.78
CA ASP A 43 53.34 -16.37 100.53
C ASP A 43 53.15 -16.15 102.06
N PRO A 44 53.41 -17.11 102.97
CA PRO A 44 54.70 -17.05 103.69
C PRO A 44 55.27 -18.37 104.28
N SER A 45 56.60 -18.39 104.35
CA SER A 45 57.52 -18.85 105.42
C SER A 45 57.14 -19.92 106.48
N ALA A 46 58.08 -20.87 106.63
CA ALA A 46 58.81 -21.26 107.85
C ALA A 46 58.17 -21.96 109.09
N SER A 47 58.83 -23.09 109.43
CA SER A 47 59.34 -23.50 110.77
C SER A 47 58.66 -24.62 111.58
N ASN A 48 59.56 -25.41 112.18
CA ASN A 48 59.52 -26.15 113.45
C ASN A 48 59.26 -27.67 113.50
N ALA A 49 60.09 -28.26 114.37
CA ALA A 49 60.45 -29.66 114.57
C ALA A 49 59.44 -30.45 115.42
N VAL A 50 59.74 -31.76 115.61
CA VAL A 50 59.64 -32.57 116.84
C VAL A 50 59.17 -34.02 116.53
N ALA A 51 60.02 -35.00 116.87
CA ALA A 51 59.67 -36.41 117.14
C ALA A 51 59.49 -36.59 118.68
N PRO A 52 59.14 -37.75 119.29
CA PRO A 52 58.70 -39.07 118.81
C PRO A 52 57.45 -39.62 119.59
N ALA A 53 56.84 -40.75 119.18
CA ALA A 53 56.20 -41.74 120.11
C ALA A 53 55.67 -43.01 119.39
N LYS A 54 55.59 -44.10 120.17
CA LYS A 54 55.54 -45.53 119.82
C LYS A 54 54.15 -46.09 119.37
N PRO A 55 54.12 -47.33 118.82
CA PRO A 55 53.08 -47.84 117.92
C PRO A 55 52.12 -48.83 118.59
N ALA A 56 50.83 -48.78 118.23
CA ALA A 56 49.92 -49.95 118.18
C ALA A 56 48.45 -49.58 117.88
N ALA A 57 48.01 -48.34 118.15
CA ALA A 57 46.61 -47.92 117.89
C ALA A 57 46.40 -47.24 116.52
N ALA A 58 47.48 -46.79 115.87
CA ALA A 58 47.46 -46.05 114.61
C ALA A 58 47.05 -46.90 113.39
N ALA A 59 47.23 -48.23 113.43
CA ALA A 59 46.98 -49.09 112.27
C ALA A 59 45.50 -49.16 111.84
N LYS A 60 44.54 -49.03 112.78
CA LYS A 60 43.10 -49.02 112.46
C LYS A 60 42.64 -47.69 111.87
N VAL A 61 43.17 -46.57 112.39
CA VAL A 61 42.89 -45.22 111.88
C VAL A 61 43.48 -45.05 110.48
N TRP A 62 44.71 -45.52 110.27
CA TRP A 62 45.37 -45.51 108.95
C TRP A 62 44.65 -46.38 107.92
N LYS A 63 44.09 -47.52 108.30
CA LYS A 63 43.34 -48.38 107.37
C LYS A 63 42.02 -47.73 106.92
N HIS A 64 41.32 -47.05 107.82
CA HIS A 64 40.10 -46.30 107.50
C HIS A 64 40.40 -45.04 106.68
N GLU A 65 41.43 -44.28 107.03
CA GLU A 65 41.94 -43.14 106.25
C GLU A 65 42.37 -43.59 104.84
N TYR A 66 43.11 -44.70 104.72
CA TYR A 66 43.52 -45.27 103.45
C TYR A 66 42.33 -45.72 102.59
N GLU A 67 41.31 -46.35 103.17
CA GLU A 67 40.09 -46.70 102.43
C GLU A 67 39.28 -45.48 102.00
N LYS A 68 39.22 -44.44 102.85
CA LYS A 68 38.60 -43.15 102.52
C LYS A 68 39.34 -42.47 101.37
N LEU A 69 40.67 -42.48 101.40
CA LEU A 69 41.53 -41.98 100.31
C LEU A 69 41.34 -42.81 99.04
N ARG A 70 41.24 -44.14 99.17
CA ARG A 70 41.02 -45.06 98.03
C ARG A 70 39.64 -44.87 97.40
N ARG A 71 38.59 -44.62 98.19
CA ARG A 71 37.25 -44.25 97.69
C ARG A 71 37.27 -42.89 96.98
N LYS A 72 37.92 -41.89 97.58
CA LYS A 72 38.13 -40.57 96.94
C LYS A 72 38.90 -40.70 95.62
N TYR A 73 39.97 -41.50 95.60
CA TYR A 73 40.76 -41.75 94.41
C TYR A 73 39.97 -42.50 93.34
N ARG A 74 39.21 -43.54 93.71
CA ARG A 74 38.31 -44.23 92.77
C ARG A 74 37.28 -43.26 92.20
N HIS A 75 36.60 -42.49 93.04
CA HIS A 75 35.60 -41.51 92.60
C HIS A 75 36.20 -40.42 91.70
N SER A 76 37.40 -39.93 92.04
CA SER A 76 38.18 -39.02 91.19
C SER A 76 38.52 -39.65 89.85
N LYS A 77 38.97 -40.91 89.83
CA LYS A 77 39.30 -41.65 88.62
C LYS A 77 38.08 -41.94 87.75
N THR A 78 36.91 -42.23 88.34
CA THR A 78 35.66 -42.39 87.59
C THR A 78 35.20 -41.05 87.00
N ARG A 79 35.32 -39.95 87.77
CA ARG A 79 35.02 -38.60 87.29
C ARG A 79 35.97 -38.20 86.16
N GLN A 80 37.25 -38.51 86.27
CA GLN A 80 38.24 -38.28 85.23
C GLN A 80 37.89 -39.04 83.95
N ARG A 81 37.58 -40.34 84.03
CA ARG A 81 37.14 -41.12 82.86
C ARG A 81 35.86 -40.58 82.22
N LYS A 82 34.91 -40.10 83.03
CA LYS A 82 33.68 -39.47 82.55
C LYS A 82 33.98 -38.18 81.79
N LEU A 83 34.84 -37.32 82.35
CA LEU A 83 35.30 -36.10 81.69
C LEU A 83 36.09 -36.41 80.40
N GLU A 84 36.95 -37.42 80.41
CA GLU A 84 37.69 -37.85 79.22
C GLU A 84 36.77 -38.38 78.11
N ALA A 85 35.70 -39.10 78.49
CA ALA A 85 34.67 -39.55 77.56
C ALA A 85 33.82 -38.39 77.03
N GLU A 86 33.43 -37.44 77.88
CA GLU A 86 32.72 -36.22 77.49
C GLU A 86 33.56 -35.37 76.54
N VAL A 87 34.85 -35.15 76.84
CA VAL A 87 35.80 -34.46 75.96
C VAL A 87 35.96 -35.20 74.63
N SER A 88 36.03 -36.53 74.64
CA SER A 88 36.12 -37.32 73.40
C SER A 88 34.84 -37.21 72.57
N SER A 89 33.67 -37.23 73.21
CA SER A 89 32.39 -37.01 72.52
C SER A 89 32.28 -35.60 71.94
N PHE A 90 32.73 -34.58 72.68
CA PHE A 90 32.73 -33.19 72.24
C PHE A 90 33.67 -32.97 71.05
N LYS A 91 34.85 -33.62 71.05
CA LYS A 91 35.78 -33.61 69.92
C LYS A 91 35.17 -34.24 68.66
N LEU A 92 34.41 -35.33 68.80
CA LEU A 92 33.71 -35.95 67.67
C LEU A 92 32.60 -35.03 67.13
N THR A 93 31.83 -34.37 68.00
CA THR A 93 30.81 -33.41 67.57
C THR A 93 31.43 -32.18 66.90
N ASP A 94 32.53 -31.63 67.44
CA ASP A 94 33.24 -30.49 66.85
C ASP A 94 33.85 -30.86 65.48
N ALA A 95 34.41 -32.06 65.36
CA ALA A 95 34.89 -32.55 64.06
C ALA A 95 33.75 -32.70 63.04
N SER A 96 32.59 -33.20 63.47
CA SER A 96 31.41 -33.31 62.62
C SER A 96 30.87 -31.95 62.19
N THR A 97 30.75 -30.99 63.12
CA THR A 97 30.26 -29.63 62.80
C THR A 97 31.21 -28.90 61.86
N ARG A 98 32.54 -29.01 62.07
CA ARG A 98 33.54 -28.46 61.15
C ARG A 98 33.41 -29.04 59.74
N ARG A 99 33.27 -30.37 59.61
CA ARG A 99 33.04 -31.00 58.30
C ARG A 99 31.77 -30.49 57.63
N THR A 100 30.67 -30.37 58.38
CA THR A 100 29.42 -29.81 57.81
C THR A 100 29.58 -28.34 57.42
N ALA A 101 30.34 -27.56 58.18
CA ALA A 101 30.62 -26.16 57.88
C ALA A 101 31.47 -26.03 56.62
N ASP A 102 32.53 -26.84 56.47
CA ASP A 102 33.40 -26.87 55.29
C ASP A 102 32.62 -27.27 54.03
N LEU A 103 31.78 -28.31 54.12
CA LEU A 103 30.89 -28.71 53.02
C LEU A 103 29.90 -27.61 52.66
N SER A 104 29.35 -26.91 53.65
CA SER A 104 28.44 -25.78 53.41
C SER A 104 29.17 -24.61 52.73
N ALA A 105 30.41 -24.32 53.13
CA ALA A 105 31.24 -23.27 52.55
C ALA A 105 31.63 -23.61 51.11
N GLN A 106 31.97 -24.87 50.83
CA GLN A 106 32.25 -25.35 49.48
C GLN A 106 31.02 -25.22 48.58
N ARG A 107 29.84 -25.59 49.08
CA ARG A 107 28.58 -25.46 48.34
C ARG A 107 28.21 -24.00 48.07
N VAL A 108 28.42 -23.11 49.04
CA VAL A 108 28.24 -21.66 48.83
C VAL A 108 29.17 -21.13 47.75
N LYS A 109 30.43 -21.59 47.73
CA LYS A 109 31.40 -21.20 46.70
C LYS A 109 30.99 -21.70 45.30
N GLU A 110 30.53 -22.93 45.20
CA GLU A 110 30.03 -23.52 43.94
C GLU A 110 28.79 -22.77 43.43
N LEU A 111 27.80 -22.52 44.30
CA LEU A 111 26.61 -21.76 43.94
C LEU A 111 26.93 -20.31 43.55
N SER A 112 27.91 -19.68 44.21
CA SER A 112 28.39 -18.34 43.84
C SER A 112 28.98 -18.33 42.44
N SER A 113 29.78 -19.35 42.09
CA SER A 113 30.36 -19.49 40.74
C SER A 113 29.29 -19.67 39.67
N ILE A 114 28.30 -20.54 39.91
CA ILE A 114 27.17 -20.76 38.99
C ILE A 114 26.35 -19.48 38.82
N LEU A 115 26.11 -18.74 39.90
CA LEU A 115 25.38 -17.49 39.86
C LEU A 115 26.11 -16.43 39.04
N GLU A 116 27.43 -16.31 39.17
CA GLU A 116 28.25 -15.39 38.38
C GLU A 116 28.21 -15.72 36.89
N GLU A 117 28.28 -17.00 36.53
CA GLU A 117 28.16 -17.47 35.15
C GLU A 117 26.78 -17.14 34.54
N LEU A 118 25.69 -17.43 35.26
CA LEU A 118 24.33 -17.11 34.82
C LEU A 118 24.11 -15.59 34.69
N VAL A 119 24.71 -14.78 35.57
CA VAL A 119 24.66 -13.32 35.47
C VAL A 119 25.42 -12.83 34.24
N ALA A 120 26.59 -13.41 33.95
CA ALA A 120 27.37 -13.09 32.76
C ALA A 120 26.61 -13.44 31.47
N GLU A 121 26.00 -14.62 31.40
CA GLU A 121 25.20 -15.07 30.26
C GLU A 121 23.97 -14.17 30.04
N ASN A 122 23.26 -13.82 31.11
CA ASN A 122 22.12 -12.90 31.03
C ASN A 122 22.52 -11.50 30.58
N ARG A 123 23.69 -11.01 31.00
CA ARG A 123 24.23 -9.73 30.50
C ARG A 123 24.50 -9.79 29.00
N LYS A 124 25.10 -10.89 28.51
CA LYS A 124 25.35 -11.12 27.09
C LYS A 124 24.05 -11.14 26.28
N LYS A 125 23.07 -11.96 26.69
CA LYS A 125 21.73 -12.03 26.05
C LYS A 125 21.01 -10.67 26.07
N SER A 126 21.16 -9.90 27.15
CA SER A 126 20.60 -8.54 27.25
C SER A 126 21.26 -7.58 26.24
N THR A 127 22.57 -7.66 26.04
CA THR A 127 23.27 -6.83 25.04
C THR A 127 22.89 -7.20 23.62
N GLU A 128 22.78 -8.49 23.30
CA GLU A 128 22.33 -8.98 21.98
C GLU A 128 20.89 -8.56 21.67
N SER A 129 19.99 -8.69 22.66
CA SER A 129 18.60 -8.23 22.54
C SER A 129 18.51 -6.73 22.31
N LYS A 130 19.32 -5.92 23.01
CA LYS A 130 19.41 -4.46 22.79
C LYS A 130 19.90 -4.12 21.39
N GLY A 131 20.90 -4.87 20.88
CA GLY A 131 21.37 -4.74 19.50
C GLY A 131 20.24 -4.98 18.50
N THR A 132 19.53 -6.10 18.66
CA THR A 132 18.39 -6.47 17.80
C THR A 132 17.28 -5.42 17.83
N ILE A 133 16.91 -4.90 19.00
CA ILE A 133 15.91 -3.84 19.16
C ILE A 133 16.33 -2.57 18.40
N ASN A 134 17.61 -2.19 18.46
CA ASN A 134 18.11 -1.01 17.75
C ASN A 134 18.06 -1.20 16.23
N THR A 135 18.42 -2.38 15.73
CA THR A 135 18.31 -2.74 14.31
C THR A 135 16.86 -2.65 13.82
N LEU A 136 15.92 -3.26 14.55
CA LEU A 136 14.49 -3.22 14.21
C LEU A 136 13.93 -1.79 14.23
N ARG A 137 14.32 -0.96 15.21
CA ARG A 137 13.95 0.46 15.26
C ARG A 137 14.48 1.22 14.04
N GLY A 138 15.69 0.91 13.58
CA GLY A 138 16.26 1.45 12.35
C GLY A 138 15.43 1.09 11.11
N GLN A 139 15.05 -0.18 10.99
CA GLN A 139 14.20 -0.67 9.89
C GLN A 139 12.82 -0.01 9.89
N ILE A 140 12.16 0.09 11.05
CA ILE A 140 10.86 0.78 11.20
C ILE A 140 10.99 2.25 10.74
N LYS A 141 12.03 2.96 11.18
CA LYS A 141 12.25 4.36 10.78
C LYS A 141 12.44 4.50 9.27
N ALA A 142 13.21 3.59 8.64
CA ALA A 142 13.41 3.58 7.20
C ALA A 142 12.09 3.32 6.44
N LEU A 143 11.29 2.36 6.91
CA LEU A 143 9.99 2.02 6.31
C LEU A 143 9.00 3.18 6.42
N MET A 144 8.89 3.81 7.59
CA MET A 144 8.08 5.02 7.78
C MET A 144 8.50 6.16 6.83
N GLN A 145 9.81 6.32 6.59
CA GLN A 145 10.30 7.33 5.65
C GLN A 145 9.92 6.99 4.20
N ARG A 146 9.95 5.71 3.79
CA ARG A 146 9.46 5.27 2.47
C ARG A 146 7.97 5.55 2.30
N VAL A 147 7.14 5.22 3.30
CA VAL A 147 5.70 5.50 3.28
C VAL A 147 5.44 7.00 3.13
N ARG A 148 6.13 7.86 3.92
CA ARG A 148 6.00 9.33 3.78
C ARG A 148 6.43 9.86 2.41
N ARG A 149 7.46 9.28 1.79
CA ARG A 149 7.86 9.64 0.41
C ARG A 149 6.80 9.19 -0.60
N SER A 150 6.25 8.00 -0.44
CA SER A 150 5.18 7.46 -1.30
C SER A 150 3.92 8.33 -1.24
N ILE A 151 3.44 8.68 -0.04
CA ILE A 151 2.27 9.56 0.14
C ILE A 151 2.49 10.91 -0.53
N ARG A 152 3.67 11.54 -0.36
CA ARG A 152 3.99 12.81 -1.03
C ARG A 152 4.07 12.67 -2.56
N SER A 153 4.61 11.55 -3.05
CA SER A 153 4.66 11.26 -4.48
C SER A 153 3.25 11.09 -5.06
N LEU A 154 2.38 10.35 -4.35
CA LEU A 154 0.99 10.14 -4.73
C LEU A 154 0.22 11.46 -4.73
N ALA A 155 0.36 12.29 -3.69
CA ALA A 155 -0.25 13.62 -3.65
C ALA A 155 0.15 14.48 -4.87
N ARG A 156 1.45 14.51 -5.20
CA ARG A 156 1.95 15.21 -6.41
C ARG A 156 1.42 14.62 -7.72
N ARG A 157 1.20 13.30 -7.79
CA ARG A 157 0.59 12.64 -8.97
C ARG A 157 -0.89 13.01 -9.08
N VAL A 158 -1.62 12.99 -7.97
CA VAL A 158 -3.02 13.39 -7.91
C VAL A 158 -3.18 14.86 -8.28
N ASP A 159 -2.34 15.76 -7.78
CA ASP A 159 -2.38 17.18 -8.14
C ASP A 159 -2.05 17.39 -9.63
N ARG A 160 -1.07 16.67 -10.17
CA ARG A 160 -0.77 16.70 -11.61
C ARG A 160 -1.94 16.16 -12.43
N ALA A 161 -2.56 15.06 -12.01
CA ALA A 161 -3.73 14.51 -12.67
C ALA A 161 -4.92 15.47 -12.60
N ARG A 162 -5.17 16.13 -11.46
CA ARG A 162 -6.20 17.17 -11.31
C ARG A 162 -5.94 18.35 -12.26
N LYS A 163 -4.70 18.84 -12.33
CA LYS A 163 -4.31 19.92 -13.26
C LYS A 163 -4.41 19.50 -14.74
N GLN A 164 -4.15 18.22 -15.05
CA GLN A 164 -4.35 17.68 -16.40
C GLN A 164 -5.83 17.49 -16.74
N LEU A 165 -6.65 17.06 -15.77
CA LEU A 165 -8.10 16.88 -15.93
C LEU A 165 -8.81 18.22 -16.10
N SER A 166 -8.40 19.26 -15.38
CA SER A 166 -8.98 20.61 -15.50
C SER A 166 -8.76 21.25 -16.88
N ILE A 167 -7.81 20.73 -17.68
CA ILE A 167 -7.52 21.18 -19.04
C ILE A 167 -7.67 20.00 -20.00
N ARG A 168 -8.85 19.37 -20.06
CA ARG A 168 -9.18 18.52 -21.19
C ARG A 168 -9.47 19.40 -22.40
N ARG A 169 -8.50 19.49 -23.31
CA ARG A 169 -8.71 20.17 -24.58
C ARG A 169 -9.73 19.35 -25.38
N VAL A 170 -10.92 19.91 -25.58
CA VAL A 170 -11.90 19.44 -26.57
C VAL A 170 -11.38 19.54 -28.01
N THR A 171 -10.19 20.15 -28.20
CA THR A 171 -9.50 20.22 -29.48
C THR A 171 -8.09 19.64 -29.40
N ASN A 172 -7.69 18.86 -30.40
CA ASN A 172 -6.32 18.45 -30.64
C ASN A 172 -5.79 19.18 -31.88
N LYS A 173 -4.70 19.95 -31.73
CA LYS A 173 -4.14 20.80 -32.81
C LYS A 173 -5.18 21.70 -33.50
N GLY A 174 -6.10 22.28 -32.72
CA GLY A 174 -7.15 23.16 -33.22
C GLY A 174 -8.38 22.47 -33.83
N ILE A 175 -8.38 21.14 -33.94
CA ILE A 175 -9.48 20.32 -34.47
C ILE A 175 -10.23 19.68 -33.29
N TYR A 176 -11.57 19.69 -33.28
CA TYR A 176 -12.35 19.03 -32.23
C TYR A 176 -12.11 17.52 -32.20
N THR A 177 -11.94 16.95 -31.01
CA THR A 177 -11.76 15.50 -30.87
C THR A 177 -13.00 14.74 -31.35
N VAL A 178 -12.84 13.46 -31.67
CA VAL A 178 -13.94 12.60 -32.16
C VAL A 178 -15.06 12.52 -31.11
N GLU A 179 -14.70 12.44 -29.83
CA GLU A 179 -15.63 12.37 -28.70
C GLU A 179 -16.39 13.68 -28.51
N ALA A 180 -15.70 14.82 -28.62
CA ALA A 180 -16.35 16.14 -28.55
C ALA A 180 -17.35 16.33 -29.70
N ARG A 181 -17.00 15.88 -30.91
CA ARG A 181 -17.92 15.86 -32.07
C ARG A 181 -19.08 14.89 -31.88
N LYS A 182 -18.85 13.71 -31.31
CA LYS A 182 -19.91 12.73 -31.00
C LYS A 182 -20.89 13.28 -29.97
N LEU A 183 -20.41 13.90 -28.90
CA LEU A 183 -21.26 14.56 -27.90
C LEU A 183 -22.08 15.69 -28.51
N ALA A 184 -21.46 16.53 -29.34
CA ALA A 184 -22.17 17.58 -30.06
C ALA A 184 -23.30 17.03 -30.95
N ARG A 185 -23.06 15.90 -31.64
CA ARG A 185 -24.09 15.20 -32.43
C ARG A 185 -25.26 14.74 -31.55
N ILE A 186 -24.99 14.03 -30.44
CA ILE A 186 -26.02 13.58 -29.49
C ILE A 186 -26.86 14.74 -28.95
N MET A 187 -26.24 15.90 -28.69
CA MET A 187 -26.96 17.09 -28.22
C MET A 187 -27.89 17.64 -29.31
N VAL A 188 -27.45 17.66 -30.56
CA VAL A 188 -28.28 18.09 -31.71
C VAL A 188 -29.42 17.11 -31.95
N ASP A 189 -29.14 15.80 -31.92
CA ASP A 189 -30.14 14.74 -32.09
C ASP A 189 -31.20 14.79 -30.98
N SER A 190 -30.80 15.18 -29.77
CA SER A 190 -31.69 15.45 -28.64
C SER A 190 -32.46 16.79 -28.73
N GLY A 191 -32.41 17.48 -29.87
CA GLY A 191 -33.15 18.74 -30.10
C GLY A 191 -32.42 20.03 -29.70
N CYS A 192 -31.14 19.97 -29.31
CA CYS A 192 -30.37 21.18 -29.03
C CYS A 192 -30.09 21.95 -30.34
N ALA A 193 -30.48 23.22 -30.39
CA ALA A 193 -30.18 24.08 -31.53
C ALA A 193 -28.67 24.14 -31.78
N ARG A 194 -28.23 23.94 -33.03
CA ARG A 194 -26.80 23.86 -33.41
C ARG A 194 -25.94 25.03 -32.92
N GLY A 195 -26.52 26.23 -32.81
CA GLY A 195 -25.84 27.43 -32.28
C GLY A 195 -25.71 27.48 -30.75
N LYS A 196 -26.44 26.62 -30.02
CA LYS A 196 -26.44 26.52 -28.56
C LYS A 196 -25.59 25.37 -28.02
N VAL A 197 -25.18 24.42 -28.88
CA VAL A 197 -24.33 23.28 -28.51
C VAL A 197 -23.02 23.74 -27.85
N GLY A 198 -22.30 24.68 -28.46
CA GLY A 198 -21.04 25.21 -27.90
C GLY A 198 -21.20 25.82 -26.49
N PRO A 199 -22.08 26.81 -26.30
CA PRO A 199 -22.35 27.39 -24.98
C PRO A 199 -22.86 26.37 -23.96
N LEU A 200 -23.70 25.41 -24.37
CA LEU A 200 -24.22 24.38 -23.47
C LEU A 200 -23.11 23.40 -23.04
N MET A 201 -22.22 23.00 -23.95
CA MET A 201 -21.04 22.20 -23.60
C MET A 201 -20.14 22.93 -22.60
N GLU A 202 -19.96 24.25 -22.77
CA GLU A 202 -19.16 25.07 -21.85
C GLU A 202 -19.81 25.14 -20.45
N GLN A 203 -21.13 25.34 -20.37
CA GLN A 203 -21.86 25.32 -19.10
C GLN A 203 -21.78 23.96 -18.40
N ILE A 204 -22.02 22.86 -19.14
CA ILE A 204 -21.90 21.50 -18.62
C ILE A 204 -20.46 21.27 -18.13
N GLY A 205 -19.46 21.66 -18.91
CA GLY A 205 -18.05 21.60 -18.53
C GLY A 205 -17.79 22.34 -17.21
N GLY A 206 -18.32 23.57 -17.07
CA GLY A 206 -18.20 24.39 -15.86
C GLY A 206 -18.78 23.72 -14.62
N VAL A 207 -19.96 23.07 -14.73
CA VAL A 207 -20.57 22.30 -13.63
C VAL A 207 -19.64 21.16 -13.17
N PHE A 208 -18.91 20.55 -14.10
CA PHE A 208 -17.92 19.49 -13.79
C PHE A 208 -16.50 20.02 -13.49
N GLY A 209 -16.32 21.34 -13.36
CA GLY A 209 -15.01 21.96 -13.10
C GLY A 209 -14.03 21.85 -14.28
N LEU A 210 -14.54 21.65 -15.50
CA LEU A 210 -13.78 21.60 -16.73
C LEU A 210 -13.88 22.95 -17.47
N HIS A 211 -12.76 23.56 -17.80
CA HIS A 211 -12.75 24.76 -18.65
C HIS A 211 -12.58 24.39 -20.12
N ILE A 212 -13.62 24.68 -20.91
CA ILE A 212 -13.61 24.50 -22.37
C ILE A 212 -13.17 25.81 -23.02
N ASN A 213 -11.88 25.93 -23.33
CA ASN A 213 -11.29 27.17 -23.86
C ASN A 213 -11.78 27.57 -25.27
N ARG A 214 -12.64 26.77 -25.92
CA ARG A 214 -13.14 27.04 -27.28
C ARG A 214 -14.54 26.45 -27.50
N ALA A 215 -15.55 27.31 -27.47
CA ALA A 215 -16.93 26.93 -27.78
C ALA A 215 -17.07 26.48 -29.24
N MET A 216 -17.80 25.37 -29.44
CA MET A 216 -18.07 24.84 -30.78
C MET A 216 -18.98 25.78 -31.55
N SER A 217 -18.52 26.24 -32.72
CA SER A 217 -19.32 27.12 -33.59
C SER A 217 -20.45 26.33 -34.27
N ARG A 218 -21.52 27.03 -34.67
CA ARG A 218 -22.65 26.46 -35.44
C ARG A 218 -22.21 25.68 -36.69
N ARG A 219 -21.09 26.07 -37.32
CA ARG A 219 -20.61 25.48 -38.58
C ARG A 219 -19.86 24.16 -38.40
N THR A 220 -19.44 23.83 -37.18
CA THR A 220 -18.73 22.58 -36.87
C THR A 220 -19.66 21.34 -36.92
N VAL A 221 -20.97 21.56 -37.02
CA VAL A 221 -22.04 20.54 -37.21
C VAL A 221 -22.34 20.30 -38.71
N SER A 222 -21.43 20.66 -39.61
CA SER A 222 -21.69 20.74 -41.07
C SER A 222 -21.89 19.38 -41.75
N VAL A 223 -21.32 18.29 -41.23
CA VAL A 223 -21.43 16.96 -41.85
C VAL A 223 -22.87 16.45 -41.90
N ASP A 224 -23.67 16.71 -40.85
CA ASP A 224 -25.08 16.32 -40.85
C ASP A 224 -25.88 17.18 -41.83
N GLY A 225 -25.51 18.45 -42.01
CA GLY A 225 -26.07 19.28 -43.08
C GLY A 225 -25.81 18.70 -44.47
N TRP A 226 -24.64 18.10 -44.69
CA TRP A 226 -24.34 17.38 -45.93
C TRP A 226 -25.18 16.10 -46.08
N LYS A 227 -25.31 15.30 -45.02
CA LYS A 227 -26.14 14.09 -45.04
C LYS A 227 -27.59 14.43 -45.37
N THR A 228 -28.19 15.37 -44.63
CA THR A 228 -29.58 15.79 -44.83
C THR A 228 -29.82 16.26 -46.27
N ARG A 229 -28.92 17.08 -46.83
CA ARG A 229 -29.06 17.54 -48.23
C ARG A 229 -28.92 16.41 -49.24
N LEU A 230 -27.98 15.48 -49.02
CA LEU A 230 -27.83 14.31 -49.89
C LEU A 230 -29.06 13.41 -49.82
N ASP A 231 -29.59 13.16 -48.62
CA ASP A 231 -30.83 12.41 -48.41
C ASP A 231 -32.01 13.06 -49.15
N GLU A 232 -32.16 14.39 -49.06
CA GLU A 232 -33.21 15.14 -49.78
C GLU A 232 -33.08 14.99 -51.30
N ILE A 233 -31.87 15.12 -51.85
CA ILE A 233 -31.61 14.97 -53.29
C ILE A 233 -31.90 13.53 -53.75
N ILE A 234 -31.49 12.54 -52.97
CA ILE A 234 -31.68 11.12 -53.28
C ILE A 234 -33.16 10.74 -53.19
N ASP A 235 -33.87 11.23 -52.17
CA ASP A 235 -35.31 11.03 -52.03
C ASP A 235 -36.07 11.64 -53.21
N LEU A 236 -35.72 12.88 -53.60
CA LEU A 236 -36.29 13.53 -54.77
C LEU A 236 -36.04 12.72 -56.05
N PHE A 237 -34.81 12.23 -56.26
CA PHE A 237 -34.48 11.39 -57.40
C PHE A 237 -35.30 10.09 -57.39
N ASN A 238 -35.35 9.38 -56.26
CA ASN A 238 -36.05 8.11 -56.11
C ASN A 238 -37.56 8.23 -56.35
N ARG A 239 -38.15 9.40 -56.06
CA ARG A 239 -39.56 9.70 -56.35
C ARG A 239 -39.81 10.18 -57.78
N SER A 240 -38.78 10.45 -58.57
CA SER A 240 -38.93 10.94 -59.94
C SER A 240 -39.47 9.86 -60.89
N PRO A 241 -40.22 10.24 -61.94
CA PRO A 241 -40.67 9.31 -62.98
C PRO A 241 -39.52 8.58 -63.68
N LEU A 242 -38.35 9.23 -63.78
CA LEU A 242 -37.16 8.62 -64.36
C LEU A 242 -36.67 7.42 -63.52
N ALA A 243 -36.58 7.57 -62.20
CA ALA A 243 -36.15 6.49 -61.31
C ALA A 243 -37.15 5.33 -61.32
N GLN A 244 -38.45 5.63 -61.30
CA GLN A 244 -39.52 4.63 -61.38
C GLN A 244 -39.47 3.85 -62.69
N ARG A 245 -39.35 4.53 -63.83
CA ARG A 245 -39.26 3.89 -65.15
C ARG A 245 -38.02 3.02 -65.31
N LEU A 246 -36.89 3.45 -64.73
CA LEU A 246 -35.65 2.69 -64.75
C LEU A 246 -35.58 1.60 -63.66
N ALA A 247 -36.60 1.51 -62.78
CA ALA A 247 -36.60 0.66 -61.60
C ALA A 247 -35.32 0.81 -60.75
N LYS A 248 -34.80 2.04 -60.64
CA LYS A 248 -33.59 2.35 -59.88
C LYS A 248 -33.92 3.05 -58.57
N LYS A 249 -33.21 2.67 -57.51
CA LYS A 249 -33.25 3.32 -56.21
C LYS A 249 -31.82 3.52 -55.73
N TYR A 250 -31.52 4.73 -55.26
CA TYR A 250 -30.23 5.05 -54.65
C TYR A 250 -30.37 5.34 -53.17
N SER A 251 -29.26 5.17 -52.46
CA SER A 251 -29.06 5.53 -51.06
C SER A 251 -27.87 6.47 -50.92
N VAL A 252 -27.73 7.14 -49.77
CA VAL A 252 -26.52 7.94 -49.47
C VAL A 252 -25.25 7.10 -49.56
N ARG A 253 -25.35 5.80 -49.24
CA ARG A 253 -24.23 4.85 -49.33
C ARG A 253 -23.73 4.71 -50.77
N ASP A 254 -24.63 4.65 -51.74
CA ASP A 254 -24.26 4.57 -53.17
C ASP A 254 -23.47 5.80 -53.61
N PHE A 255 -23.87 6.98 -53.14
CA PHE A 255 -23.16 8.22 -53.40
C PHE A 255 -21.77 8.23 -52.74
N LEU A 256 -21.68 7.87 -51.47
CA LEU A 256 -20.41 7.82 -50.73
C LEU A 256 -19.41 6.84 -51.37
N ARG A 257 -19.89 5.72 -51.90
CA ARG A 257 -19.06 4.73 -52.59
C ARG A 257 -18.30 5.34 -53.77
N ILE A 258 -18.99 6.12 -54.61
CA ILE A 258 -18.41 6.73 -55.81
C ILE A 258 -17.64 8.02 -55.53
N LEU A 259 -17.90 8.69 -54.41
CA LEU A 259 -17.29 9.98 -54.05
C LEU A 259 -15.75 9.87 -53.97
N LYS A 260 -15.02 10.62 -54.80
CA LYS A 260 -13.54 10.60 -54.81
C LYS A 260 -12.89 11.82 -54.16
N GLY A 261 -13.70 12.77 -53.68
CA GLY A 261 -13.17 13.99 -53.11
C GLY A 261 -14.23 15.07 -52.93
N LEU A 262 -13.80 16.18 -52.33
CA LEU A 262 -14.59 17.40 -52.21
C LEU A 262 -13.73 18.61 -52.58
N ASN A 263 -14.37 19.60 -53.17
CA ASN A 263 -13.78 20.92 -53.38
C ASN A 263 -14.47 21.89 -52.41
N GLY A 264 -13.69 22.73 -51.74
CA GLY A 264 -14.19 23.70 -50.77
C GLY A 264 -13.14 24.78 -50.52
N ASP A 265 -13.51 25.89 -49.87
CA ASP A 265 -12.56 26.95 -49.60
C ASP A 265 -11.43 26.55 -48.64
N HIS A 266 -10.38 27.37 -48.54
CA HIS A 266 -9.25 27.09 -47.64
C HIS A 266 -9.61 27.27 -46.16
N ALA A 267 -10.85 27.62 -45.81
CA ALA A 267 -11.24 27.75 -44.42
C ALA A 267 -11.10 26.39 -43.73
N SER A 268 -10.58 26.44 -42.50
CA SER A 268 -10.40 25.25 -41.67
C SER A 268 -11.71 24.47 -41.46
N VAL A 269 -12.85 25.15 -41.59
CA VAL A 269 -14.18 24.56 -41.47
C VAL A 269 -14.50 23.70 -42.69
N GLU A 270 -14.30 24.20 -43.91
CA GLU A 270 -14.54 23.43 -45.15
C GLU A 270 -13.61 22.23 -45.22
N LYS A 271 -12.34 22.39 -44.82
CA LYS A 271 -11.43 21.24 -44.65
C LYS A 271 -11.96 20.23 -43.63
N GLY A 272 -12.47 20.70 -42.49
CA GLY A 272 -13.05 19.85 -41.46
C GLY A 272 -14.26 19.07 -41.95
N THR A 273 -15.13 19.71 -42.73
CA THR A 273 -16.27 19.07 -43.40
C THR A 273 -15.79 18.03 -44.41
N ALA A 274 -14.80 18.35 -45.24
CA ALA A 274 -14.25 17.42 -46.20
C ALA A 274 -13.66 16.17 -45.53
N MET A 275 -12.94 16.33 -44.42
CA MET A 275 -12.46 15.19 -43.62
C MET A 275 -13.61 14.41 -42.99
N GLY A 276 -14.65 15.08 -42.49
CA GLY A 276 -15.83 14.40 -41.96
C GLY A 276 -16.56 13.57 -43.01
N VAL A 277 -16.68 14.06 -44.25
CA VAL A 277 -17.27 13.29 -45.36
C VAL A 277 -16.36 12.14 -45.80
N LYS A 278 -15.03 12.31 -45.75
CA LYS A 278 -14.08 11.20 -45.93
C LYS A 278 -14.30 10.10 -44.89
N ASP A 279 -14.43 10.47 -43.61
CA ASP A 279 -14.67 9.50 -42.52
C ASP A 279 -15.98 8.73 -42.79
N LEU A 280 -17.07 9.44 -43.16
CA LEU A 280 -18.33 8.81 -43.53
C LEU A 280 -18.23 7.85 -44.72
N LYS A 281 -17.43 8.21 -45.74
CA LYS A 281 -17.17 7.34 -46.88
C LYS A 281 -16.53 6.03 -46.43
N ILE A 282 -15.52 6.11 -45.56
CA ILE A 282 -14.81 4.93 -45.04
C ILE A 282 -15.75 4.09 -44.17
N GLU A 283 -16.52 4.71 -43.27
CA GLU A 283 -17.52 4.03 -42.45
C GLU A 283 -18.54 3.28 -43.31
N ALA A 284 -19.05 3.91 -44.38
CA ALA A 284 -19.98 3.29 -45.32
C ALA A 284 -19.35 2.09 -46.06
N ALA A 285 -18.08 2.20 -46.46
CA ALA A 285 -17.36 1.11 -47.12
C ALA A 285 -17.14 -0.08 -46.17
N ILE A 286 -16.74 0.20 -44.92
CA ILE A 286 -16.60 -0.83 -43.87
C ILE A 286 -17.94 -1.52 -43.64
N GLN A 287 -19.04 -0.77 -43.51
CA GLN A 287 -20.36 -1.35 -43.32
C GLN A 287 -20.76 -2.27 -44.49
N GLU A 288 -20.53 -1.85 -45.73
CA GLU A 288 -20.82 -2.68 -46.92
C GLU A 288 -19.98 -3.97 -46.93
N LEU A 289 -18.69 -3.88 -46.59
CA LEU A 289 -17.82 -5.06 -46.48
C LEU A 289 -18.29 -6.00 -45.37
N GLY A 290 -18.77 -5.46 -44.25
CA GLY A 290 -19.28 -6.24 -43.13
C GLY A 290 -20.58 -6.97 -43.45
N GLU A 291 -21.50 -6.31 -44.15
CA GLU A 291 -22.74 -6.92 -44.65
C GLU A 291 -22.42 -8.06 -45.63
N LYS A 292 -21.46 -7.87 -46.55
CA LYS A 292 -21.01 -8.92 -47.48
C LYS A 292 -20.32 -10.08 -46.77
N ALA A 293 -19.44 -9.78 -45.82
CA ALA A 293 -18.75 -10.79 -45.03
C ALA A 293 -19.73 -11.63 -44.21
N LEU A 294 -20.74 -10.98 -43.60
CA LEU A 294 -21.79 -11.67 -42.87
C LEU A 294 -22.66 -12.55 -43.78
N ALA A 295 -23.06 -12.03 -44.95
CA ALA A 295 -23.86 -12.76 -45.92
C ALA A 295 -23.10 -13.93 -46.58
N GLY A 296 -21.77 -13.85 -46.65
CA GLY A 296 -20.92 -14.89 -47.21
C GLY A 296 -20.57 -16.03 -46.26
N LYS A 297 -20.96 -15.97 -44.97
CA LYS A 297 -20.72 -17.05 -44.01
C LYS A 297 -21.58 -18.27 -44.33
N GLU A 298 -21.01 -19.46 -44.11
CA GLU A 298 -21.77 -20.71 -44.15
C GLU A 298 -22.81 -20.71 -43.02
N PHE A 299 -23.95 -21.38 -43.22
CA PHE A 299 -25.10 -21.31 -42.31
C PHE A 299 -24.75 -21.74 -40.88
N LEU A 300 -24.04 -22.87 -40.69
CA LEU A 300 -23.64 -23.33 -39.36
C LEU A 300 -22.62 -22.36 -38.72
N GLU A 301 -21.66 -21.88 -39.51
CA GLU A 301 -20.71 -20.85 -39.04
C GLU A 301 -21.42 -19.57 -38.58
N LEU A 302 -22.41 -19.12 -39.35
CA LEU A 302 -23.22 -17.94 -39.03
C LEU A 302 -24.02 -18.14 -37.74
N VAL A 303 -24.66 -19.31 -37.56
CA VAL A 303 -25.40 -19.62 -36.33
C VAL A 303 -24.48 -19.60 -35.12
N HIS A 304 -23.31 -20.24 -35.19
CA HIS A 304 -22.33 -20.23 -34.10
C HIS A 304 -21.83 -18.82 -33.81
N TYR A 305 -21.56 -18.04 -34.85
CA TYR A 305 -21.08 -16.67 -34.71
C TYR A 305 -22.12 -15.78 -34.03
N LEU A 306 -23.38 -15.78 -34.51
CA LEU A 306 -24.47 -15.01 -33.90
C LEU A 306 -24.80 -15.47 -32.48
N ALA A 307 -24.68 -16.77 -32.18
CA ALA A 307 -24.88 -17.31 -30.83
C ALA A 307 -23.85 -16.74 -29.84
N ALA A 308 -22.58 -16.66 -30.23
CA ALA A 308 -21.52 -16.10 -29.38
C ALA A 308 -21.78 -14.62 -29.04
N TRP A 309 -22.18 -13.83 -30.04
CA TRP A 309 -22.54 -12.42 -29.87
C TRP A 309 -23.80 -12.24 -29.02
N ASN A 310 -24.82 -13.10 -29.20
CA ASN A 310 -26.02 -13.09 -28.38
C ASN A 310 -25.73 -13.45 -26.92
N ALA A 311 -24.88 -14.44 -26.66
CA ALA A 311 -24.47 -14.80 -25.31
C ALA A 311 -23.80 -13.62 -24.59
N LYS A 312 -22.92 -12.88 -25.28
CA LYS A 312 -22.31 -11.65 -24.76
C LYS A 312 -23.36 -10.59 -24.43
N LYS A 313 -24.27 -10.30 -25.36
CA LYS A 313 -25.37 -9.34 -25.18
C LYS A 313 -26.26 -9.69 -23.97
N ILE A 314 -26.60 -10.97 -23.79
CA ILE A 314 -27.42 -11.45 -22.66
C ILE A 314 -26.64 -11.31 -21.34
N ALA A 315 -25.35 -11.68 -21.31
CA ALA A 315 -24.52 -11.49 -20.12
C ALA A 315 -24.44 -10.01 -19.70
N GLU A 316 -24.29 -9.08 -20.66
CA GLU A 316 -24.29 -7.63 -20.41
C GLU A 316 -25.65 -7.08 -19.93
N ALA A 317 -26.74 -7.80 -20.18
CA ALA A 317 -28.06 -7.49 -19.63
C ALA A 317 -28.25 -7.98 -18.18
N GLY A 318 -27.26 -8.69 -17.61
CA GLY A 318 -27.38 -9.32 -16.29
C GLY A 318 -27.79 -10.79 -16.35
N GLY A 319 -27.55 -11.48 -17.47
CA GLY A 319 -27.96 -12.86 -17.69
C GLY A 319 -29.37 -12.97 -18.29
N GLU A 320 -29.91 -14.18 -18.33
CA GLU A 320 -31.23 -14.43 -18.92
C GLU A 320 -32.34 -13.68 -18.18
N ASP A 321 -32.32 -13.66 -16.85
CA ASP A 321 -33.30 -12.92 -16.05
C ASP A 321 -33.27 -11.41 -16.36
N GLY A 322 -32.07 -10.84 -16.46
CA GLY A 322 -31.87 -9.45 -16.80
C GLY A 322 -32.32 -9.10 -18.23
N TRP A 323 -32.11 -10.02 -19.18
CA TRP A 323 -32.60 -9.88 -20.56
C TRP A 323 -34.14 -10.00 -20.64
N ASN A 324 -34.71 -10.98 -19.97
CA ASN A 324 -36.15 -11.24 -19.96
C ASN A 324 -36.94 -10.16 -19.20
N ALA A 325 -36.29 -9.44 -18.28
CA ALA A 325 -36.86 -8.28 -17.60
C ALA A 325 -36.94 -7.02 -18.49
N LEU A 326 -36.23 -6.98 -19.63
CA LEU A 326 -36.31 -5.86 -20.58
C LEU A 326 -37.64 -5.89 -21.33
N SER A 327 -38.15 -4.70 -21.67
CA SER A 327 -39.32 -4.61 -22.55
C SER A 327 -38.98 -5.08 -23.98
N PRO A 328 -39.98 -5.52 -24.76
CA PRO A 328 -39.76 -5.93 -26.15
C PRO A 328 -39.08 -4.84 -27.01
N ALA A 329 -39.41 -3.57 -26.76
CA ALA A 329 -38.78 -2.45 -27.47
C ALA A 329 -37.29 -2.29 -27.10
N GLN A 330 -36.93 -2.50 -25.82
CA GLN A 330 -35.54 -2.45 -25.38
C GLN A 330 -34.73 -3.64 -25.92
N GLN A 331 -35.32 -4.84 -25.97
CA GLN A 331 -34.69 -6.01 -26.59
C GLN A 331 -34.43 -5.76 -28.07
N ALA A 332 -35.44 -5.28 -28.82
CA ALA A 332 -35.31 -4.98 -30.24
C ALA A 332 -34.24 -3.91 -30.53
N GLU A 333 -34.16 -2.85 -29.73
CA GLU A 333 -33.13 -1.83 -29.89
C GLU A 333 -31.73 -2.40 -29.57
N ARG A 334 -31.58 -3.27 -28.58
CA ARG A 334 -30.32 -3.96 -28.30
C ARG A 334 -29.93 -4.92 -29.43
N ASP A 335 -30.88 -5.64 -30.01
CA ASP A 335 -30.63 -6.54 -31.15
C ASP A 335 -30.18 -5.76 -32.39
N LYS A 336 -30.84 -4.65 -32.69
CA LYS A 336 -30.44 -3.74 -33.76
C LYS A 336 -29.00 -3.22 -33.56
N ASN A 337 -28.67 -2.81 -32.34
CA ASN A 337 -27.33 -2.34 -32.00
C ASN A 337 -26.28 -3.46 -32.09
N LEU A 338 -26.62 -4.68 -31.64
CA LEU A 338 -25.77 -5.86 -31.77
C LEU A 338 -25.46 -6.15 -33.25
N MET A 339 -26.49 -6.14 -34.10
CA MET A 339 -26.31 -6.38 -35.54
C MET A 339 -25.43 -5.31 -36.19
N ALA A 340 -25.59 -4.04 -35.81
CA ALA A 340 -24.73 -2.96 -36.28
C ALA A 340 -23.27 -3.15 -35.84
N GLU A 341 -23.03 -3.61 -34.60
CA GLU A 341 -21.70 -3.89 -34.07
C GLU A 341 -21.04 -5.08 -34.81
N ILE A 342 -21.78 -6.17 -34.99
CA ILE A 342 -21.33 -7.36 -35.73
C ILE A 342 -20.86 -6.96 -37.15
N VAL A 343 -21.70 -6.23 -37.86
CA VAL A 343 -21.39 -5.74 -39.22
C VAL A 343 -20.17 -4.84 -39.21
N SER A 344 -20.06 -3.94 -38.24
CA SER A 344 -18.90 -3.04 -38.12
C SER A 344 -17.59 -3.81 -37.90
N VAL A 345 -17.60 -4.82 -37.02
CA VAL A 345 -16.41 -5.64 -36.73
C VAL A 345 -15.99 -6.45 -37.94
N LEU A 346 -16.92 -7.21 -38.54
CA LEU A 346 -16.63 -8.00 -39.75
C LEU A 346 -16.18 -7.12 -40.90
N GLY A 347 -16.79 -5.94 -41.05
CA GLY A 347 -16.41 -4.98 -42.07
C GLY A 347 -15.02 -4.43 -41.88
N LYS A 348 -14.61 -4.22 -40.63
CA LYS A 348 -13.27 -3.72 -40.30
C LYS A 348 -12.22 -4.78 -40.57
N GLU A 349 -12.48 -6.03 -40.18
CA GLU A 349 -11.63 -7.18 -40.49
C GLU A 349 -11.48 -7.37 -42.01
N ALA A 350 -12.59 -7.36 -42.75
CA ALA A 350 -12.59 -7.47 -44.20
C ALA A 350 -11.82 -6.32 -44.86
N TYR A 351 -12.01 -5.08 -44.39
CA TYR A 351 -11.31 -3.91 -44.89
C TYR A 351 -9.80 -3.95 -44.61
N ASP A 352 -9.39 -4.41 -43.43
CA ASP A 352 -7.98 -4.53 -43.07
C ASP A 352 -7.28 -5.68 -43.80
N ALA A 353 -8.04 -6.69 -44.24
CA ALA A 353 -7.56 -7.82 -45.05
C ALA A 353 -7.49 -7.52 -46.56
N LEU A 354 -7.98 -6.37 -47.03
CA LEU A 354 -7.92 -6.00 -48.45
C LEU A 354 -6.48 -5.86 -48.95
N ALA A 355 -6.26 -6.23 -50.22
CA ALA A 355 -5.03 -5.91 -50.91
C ALA A 355 -4.82 -4.38 -50.95
N PRO A 356 -3.57 -3.89 -50.94
CA PRO A 356 -3.27 -2.46 -50.93
C PRO A 356 -4.00 -1.66 -52.02
N GLU A 357 -4.17 -2.27 -53.20
CA GLU A 357 -4.76 -1.62 -54.38
C GLU A 357 -6.28 -1.45 -54.27
N ASP A 358 -6.96 -2.47 -53.74
CA ASP A 358 -8.40 -2.41 -53.46
C ASP A 358 -8.68 -1.43 -52.33
N ARG A 359 -7.86 -1.48 -51.27
CA ARG A 359 -7.95 -0.55 -50.15
C ARG A 359 -7.73 0.89 -50.59
N ARG A 360 -6.73 1.14 -51.45
CA ARG A 360 -6.47 2.48 -52.02
C ARG A 360 -7.68 3.03 -52.78
N THR A 361 -8.43 2.17 -53.46
CA THR A 361 -9.63 2.60 -54.20
C THR A 361 -10.76 3.07 -53.28
N LEU A 362 -10.90 2.44 -52.11
CA LEU A 362 -11.83 2.85 -51.05
C LEU A 362 -11.33 4.12 -50.32
N ASP A 363 -10.03 4.23 -50.09
CA ASP A 363 -9.41 5.33 -49.36
C ASP A 363 -9.24 6.61 -50.19
N LEU A 364 -9.35 6.50 -51.51
CA LEU A 364 -9.18 7.62 -52.44
C LEU A 364 -10.20 8.71 -52.13
N PHE A 365 -9.69 9.80 -51.55
CA PHE A 365 -10.44 11.00 -51.23
C PHE A 365 -9.53 12.22 -51.35
N ILE A 366 -9.79 13.05 -52.36
CA ILE A 366 -9.00 14.24 -52.68
C ILE A 366 -9.76 15.48 -52.19
N TRP A 367 -9.10 16.33 -51.40
CA TRP A 367 -9.63 17.64 -51.08
C TRP A 367 -8.86 18.71 -51.87
N GLY A 368 -9.51 19.26 -52.88
CA GLY A 368 -9.00 20.41 -53.64
C GLY A 368 -9.49 21.67 -52.96
N GLY A 369 -8.66 22.33 -52.15
CA GLY A 369 -8.99 23.64 -51.59
C GLY A 369 -9.32 24.66 -52.70
N CYS A 370 -9.92 25.81 -52.35
CA CYS A 370 -10.36 26.78 -53.35
C CYS A 370 -9.20 27.38 -54.14
N CYS A 371 -9.25 27.23 -55.47
CA CYS A 371 -8.32 27.85 -56.42
C CYS A 371 -8.49 29.38 -56.48
N MET A 372 -9.72 29.88 -56.34
CA MET A 372 -10.06 31.30 -56.54
C MET A 372 -9.37 32.27 -55.57
N HIS A 373 -9.11 31.84 -54.32
CA HIS A 373 -8.40 32.69 -53.35
C HIS A 373 -6.88 32.74 -53.58
N LYS A 374 -6.30 31.80 -54.34
CA LYS A 374 -4.89 31.91 -54.76
C LYS A 374 -4.75 33.00 -55.83
N ASP A 375 -5.68 33.00 -56.79
CA ASP A 375 -5.71 34.04 -57.84
C ASP A 375 -5.95 35.42 -57.22
N LEU A 376 -6.88 35.55 -56.27
CA LEU A 376 -7.12 36.82 -55.56
C LEU A 376 -5.91 37.30 -54.74
N ASN A 377 -5.15 36.39 -54.12
CA ASN A 377 -3.93 36.78 -53.40
C ASN A 377 -2.85 37.29 -54.37
N SER A 378 -2.75 36.72 -55.58
CA SER A 378 -1.85 37.22 -56.62
C SER A 378 -2.25 38.63 -57.08
N PHE A 379 -3.54 38.92 -57.27
CA PHE A 379 -4.02 40.26 -57.59
C PHE A 379 -3.79 41.25 -56.44
N ARG A 380 -4.00 40.84 -55.19
CA ARG A 380 -3.75 41.70 -54.03
C ARG A 380 -2.25 42.02 -53.88
N GLY A 381 -1.37 41.05 -54.09
CA GLY A 381 0.07 41.27 -54.12
C GLY A 381 0.49 42.22 -55.24
N GLY A 382 0.00 41.98 -56.46
CA GLY A 382 0.27 42.87 -57.60
C GLY A 382 -0.24 44.30 -57.41
N ASN A 383 -1.44 44.48 -56.84
CA ASN A 383 -1.95 45.81 -56.52
C ASN A 383 -1.18 46.51 -55.40
N ALA A 384 -0.68 45.78 -54.40
CA ALA A 384 0.16 46.38 -53.36
C ALA A 384 1.46 46.92 -53.98
N GLU A 385 2.12 46.12 -54.82
CA GLU A 385 3.33 46.54 -55.54
C GLU A 385 3.08 47.77 -56.44
N MET A 386 1.99 47.77 -57.24
CA MET A 386 1.65 48.90 -58.12
C MET A 386 1.25 50.19 -57.39
N MET A 387 0.95 50.13 -56.09
CA MET A 387 0.61 51.30 -55.27
C MET A 387 1.79 51.79 -54.42
N GLU A 388 2.91 51.07 -54.43
CA GLU A 388 4.18 51.47 -53.79
C GLU A 388 5.12 52.21 -54.75
N GLU A 389 4.82 52.23 -56.06
CA GLU A 389 5.36 53.17 -57.07
C GLU A 389 4.55 54.47 -57.11
#